data_AF-A0A521V8C5-F1
#
_entry.id   AF-A0A521V8C5-F1
#
_cell.length_a   1.000
_cell.length_b   1.000
_cell.length_c   1.000
_cell.angle_alpha   90.00
_cell.angle_beta   90.00
_cell.angle_gamma   90.00
#
_symmetry.space_group_name_H-M   'P 1'
#
loop_
_entity.id
_entity.type
_entity.pdbx_description
1 polymer ?
#
loop_
_entity_poly.entity_id
_entity_poly.type
_entity_poly.pdbx_seq_one_letter_code
_entity_poly.pdbx_strand_id
1 'polypeptide(L)'
;MGWVDFVRFTVASLAAHRLRTLLTALGIAVGIAAVILLTSIGEGLHRFVVSEFTQFGTNLITVTPGRIQTHGASLGSVNTVRPLSIEDALALRRAPHVRVTDPLVQGNAEVEYVGKSRRVTLYGTGPDFVRALSMRVASGEYLPQDDPRSARAFAVLGAKVARELYGGANPLGSRLRVGGERYRVVGVMESKGQILGFDLDDTVFIPVARALDMFNRESLMEIHVTYEPTAPLAEVEAGIRRVLIGRHGAEDFTVTPQQKMLEVFDTVLDAITFAVAAIGAISLVVGGVGILTILTIAVAERTGEIGLLRAIGATQRAVLLLFLGEAALLAAVGGAAGLALGWGIAGILAFALPALPVHTPWLYAVLAEVVAVSVGLAAGVLPARRAAALDPLEALRGE
;
A
#
# COMPACT_ATOMS: atom_id res chain seq x y z
N MET A 1 -44.62 -9.91 19.71
CA MET A 1 -43.42 -10.05 20.56
C MET A 1 -42.66 -8.74 20.52
N GLY A 2 -42.34 -8.14 21.67
CA GLY A 2 -41.44 -6.98 21.69
C GLY A 2 -40.01 -7.39 21.32
N TRP A 3 -39.19 -6.44 20.85
CA TRP A 3 -37.77 -6.68 20.53
C TRP A 3 -36.98 -7.27 21.70
N VAL A 4 -37.32 -6.89 22.94
CA VAL A 4 -36.67 -7.37 24.16
C VAL A 4 -37.00 -8.85 24.43
N ASP A 5 -38.25 -9.26 24.21
CA ASP A 5 -38.66 -10.66 24.37
C ASP A 5 -38.01 -11.56 23.34
N PHE A 6 -37.88 -11.05 22.11
CA PHE A 6 -37.19 -11.75 21.02
C PHE A 6 -35.72 -12.04 21.38
N VAL A 7 -34.97 -11.01 21.82
CA VAL A 7 -33.56 -11.18 22.21
C VAL A 7 -33.42 -12.13 23.40
N ARG A 8 -34.26 -12.00 24.44
CA ARG A 8 -34.23 -12.91 25.60
C ARG A 8 -34.50 -14.36 25.21
N PHE A 9 -35.48 -14.58 24.35
CA PHE A 9 -35.88 -15.90 23.87
C PHE A 9 -34.76 -16.56 23.06
N THR A 10 -34.14 -15.82 22.14
CA THR A 10 -33.02 -16.33 21.34
C THR A 10 -31.81 -16.65 22.22
N VAL A 11 -31.44 -15.77 23.16
CA VAL A 11 -30.30 -16.01 24.08
C VAL A 11 -30.53 -17.26 24.93
N ALA A 12 -31.74 -17.49 25.43
CA ALA A 12 -32.08 -18.69 26.19
C ALA A 12 -31.97 -19.97 25.34
N SER A 13 -32.45 -19.93 24.09
CA SER A 13 -32.34 -21.05 23.16
C SER A 13 -30.88 -21.38 22.80
N LEU A 14 -30.06 -20.35 22.60
CA LEU A 14 -28.63 -20.52 22.29
C LEU A 14 -27.81 -21.06 23.47
N ALA A 15 -28.21 -20.74 24.70
CA ALA A 15 -27.56 -21.19 25.92
C ALA A 15 -27.78 -22.68 26.22
N ALA A 16 -28.77 -23.32 25.59
CA ALA A 16 -29.03 -24.76 25.72
C ALA A 16 -27.91 -25.60 25.07
N HIS A 17 -27.32 -25.12 23.96
CA HIS A 17 -26.28 -25.84 23.18
C HIS A 17 -24.94 -25.10 23.15
N ARG A 18 -24.39 -24.81 24.34
CA ARG A 18 -23.21 -23.93 24.53
C ARG A 18 -22.01 -24.27 23.64
N LEU A 19 -21.63 -25.55 23.52
CA LEU A 19 -20.44 -25.94 22.76
C LEU A 19 -20.59 -25.66 21.26
N ARG A 20 -21.77 -25.94 20.69
CA ARG A 20 -22.01 -25.75 19.25
C ARG A 20 -22.18 -24.29 18.90
N THR A 21 -22.93 -23.56 19.73
CA THR A 21 -23.07 -22.10 19.62
C THR A 21 -21.70 -21.43 19.69
N LEU A 22 -20.83 -21.85 20.62
CA LEU A 22 -19.48 -21.32 20.75
C LEU A 22 -18.60 -21.66 19.54
N LEU A 23 -18.59 -22.91 19.07
CA LEU A 23 -17.81 -23.31 17.88
C LEU A 23 -18.26 -22.57 16.61
N THR A 24 -19.57 -22.34 16.46
CA THR A 24 -20.15 -21.62 15.31
C THR A 24 -19.79 -20.14 15.36
N ALA A 25 -19.99 -19.51 16.53
CA ALA A 25 -19.61 -18.12 16.74
C ALA A 25 -18.10 -17.92 16.56
N LEU A 26 -17.28 -18.87 17.03
CA LEU A 26 -15.82 -18.84 16.85
C LEU A 26 -15.42 -18.93 15.38
N GLY A 27 -16.06 -19.81 14.59
CA GLY A 27 -15.78 -19.92 13.15
C GLY A 27 -16.06 -18.61 12.40
N ILE A 28 -17.19 -17.97 12.70
CA ILE A 28 -17.57 -16.66 12.15
C ILE A 28 -16.59 -15.58 12.63
N ALA A 29 -16.31 -15.55 13.94
CA ALA A 29 -15.45 -14.55 14.55
C ALA A 29 -14.01 -14.60 14.02
N VAL A 30 -13.43 -15.80 13.88
CA VAL A 30 -12.07 -15.98 13.34
C VAL A 30 -12.00 -15.56 11.87
N GLY A 31 -13.01 -15.92 11.06
CA GLY A 31 -13.07 -15.51 9.66
C GLY A 31 -13.11 -13.99 9.50
N ILE A 32 -13.94 -13.31 10.29
CA ILE A 32 -14.08 -11.85 10.25
C ILE A 32 -12.86 -11.16 10.84
N ALA A 33 -12.31 -11.67 11.95
CA ALA A 33 -11.07 -11.13 12.53
C ALA A 33 -9.91 -11.19 11.52
N ALA A 34 -9.76 -12.29 10.78
CA ALA A 34 -8.72 -12.44 9.76
C ALA A 34 -8.88 -11.43 8.61
N VAL A 35 -10.11 -11.27 8.09
CA VAL A 35 -10.40 -10.28 7.03
C VAL A 35 -10.12 -8.85 7.50
N ILE A 36 -10.52 -8.51 8.72
CA ILE A 36 -10.33 -7.17 9.30
C ILE A 36 -8.86 -6.88 9.55
N LEU A 37 -8.12 -7.84 10.10
CA LEU A 37 -6.68 -7.68 10.36
C LEU A 37 -5.93 -7.43 9.06
N LEU A 38 -6.16 -8.25 8.05
CA LEU A 38 -5.45 -8.09 6.80
C LEU A 38 -5.84 -6.78 6.09
N THR A 39 -7.13 -6.47 5.98
CA THR A 39 -7.55 -5.22 5.33
C THR A 39 -7.00 -4.00 6.05
N SER A 40 -6.90 -4.05 7.38
CA SER A 40 -6.28 -2.98 8.18
C SER A 40 -4.77 -2.83 7.93
N ILE A 41 -4.06 -3.95 7.80
CA ILE A 41 -2.63 -3.97 7.48
C ILE A 41 -2.41 -3.54 6.02
N GLY A 42 -3.21 -4.03 5.08
CA GLY A 42 -3.13 -3.71 3.66
C GLY A 42 -3.36 -2.23 3.41
N GLU A 43 -4.41 -1.64 3.99
CA GLU A 43 -4.66 -0.20 3.91
C GLU A 43 -3.56 0.62 4.58
N GLY A 44 -3.10 0.18 5.75
CA GLY A 44 -1.97 0.83 6.43
C GLY A 44 -0.72 0.83 5.55
N LEU A 45 -0.38 -0.32 4.98
CA LEU A 45 0.76 -0.48 4.08
C LEU A 45 0.60 0.35 2.80
N HIS A 46 -0.58 0.35 2.19
CA HIS A 46 -0.89 1.18 1.04
C HIS A 46 -0.63 2.66 1.35
N ARG A 47 -1.16 3.18 2.47
CA ARG A 47 -0.93 4.57 2.89
C ARG A 47 0.54 4.86 3.18
N PHE A 48 1.24 3.92 3.81
CA PHE A 48 2.66 4.05 4.07
C PHE A 48 3.43 4.17 2.75
N VAL A 49 3.21 3.25 1.81
CA VAL A 49 3.84 3.27 0.49
C VAL A 49 3.52 4.57 -0.25
N VAL A 50 2.24 4.97 -0.34
CA VAL A 50 1.84 6.24 -0.95
C VAL A 50 2.53 7.43 -0.27
N SER A 51 2.65 7.43 1.06
CA SER A 51 3.33 8.50 1.80
C SER A 51 4.83 8.56 1.49
N GLU A 52 5.51 7.42 1.39
CA GLU A 52 6.94 7.35 1.04
C GLU A 52 7.17 7.86 -0.39
N PHE A 53 6.28 7.55 -1.33
CA PHE A 53 6.39 8.02 -2.71
C PHE A 53 6.01 9.50 -2.88
N THR A 54 4.95 9.96 -2.21
CA THR A 54 4.50 11.36 -2.29
C THR A 54 5.50 12.34 -1.66
N GLN A 55 6.35 11.89 -0.74
CA GLN A 55 7.44 12.70 -0.17
C GLN A 55 8.46 13.18 -1.20
N PHE A 56 8.58 12.51 -2.36
CA PHE A 56 9.44 12.93 -3.47
C PHE A 56 8.70 13.76 -4.53
N GLY A 57 7.42 14.06 -4.30
CA GLY A 57 6.52 14.63 -5.29
C GLY A 57 5.70 13.55 -6.00
N THR A 58 4.53 13.93 -6.51
CA THR A 58 3.58 13.01 -7.18
C THR A 58 3.75 12.98 -8.69
N ASN A 59 4.53 13.87 -9.28
CA ASN A 59 4.54 14.12 -10.72
C ASN A 59 5.94 13.90 -11.30
N LEU A 60 6.55 12.77 -10.98
CA LEU A 60 7.87 12.37 -11.45
C LEU A 60 7.77 11.25 -12.48
N ILE A 61 8.55 11.38 -13.54
CA ILE A 61 8.78 10.37 -14.55
C ILE A 61 10.28 10.12 -14.61
N THR A 62 10.67 8.87 -14.46
CA THR A 62 12.07 8.44 -14.59
C THR A 62 12.29 7.92 -16.00
N VAL A 63 13.29 8.46 -16.68
CA VAL A 63 13.74 8.01 -18.00
C VAL A 63 15.05 7.26 -17.83
N THR A 64 15.08 5.97 -18.15
CA THR A 64 16.27 5.11 -18.07
C THR A 64 16.74 4.70 -19.47
N PRO A 65 18.04 4.48 -19.69
CA PRO A 65 18.55 3.98 -20.95
C PRO A 65 18.18 2.51 -21.14
N GLY A 66 17.96 2.12 -22.39
CA GLY A 66 17.62 0.75 -22.79
C GLY A 66 16.11 0.47 -22.79
N ARG A 67 15.74 -0.64 -23.43
CA ARG A 67 14.36 -1.14 -23.47
C ARG A 67 14.21 -2.27 -22.47
N ILE A 68 13.24 -2.15 -21.56
CA ILE A 68 12.89 -3.20 -20.58
C ILE A 68 11.96 -4.29 -21.13
N GLN A 69 11.43 -4.15 -22.36
CA GLN A 69 10.53 -5.13 -22.99
C GLN A 69 11.25 -5.97 -24.05
N THR A 70 11.48 -7.24 -23.75
CA THR A 70 11.99 -8.24 -24.71
C THR A 70 10.90 -8.57 -25.74
N HIS A 71 11.01 -8.04 -26.95
CA HIS A 71 10.26 -8.59 -28.09
C HIS A 71 11.05 -9.78 -28.62
N GLY A 72 10.39 -10.94 -28.74
CA GLY A 72 10.99 -12.19 -29.20
C GLY A 72 11.44 -12.11 -30.66
N ALA A 73 12.68 -11.69 -30.89
CA ALA A 73 13.46 -11.99 -32.09
C ALA A 73 14.95 -11.79 -31.78
N SER A 74 15.65 -12.89 -31.51
CA SER A 74 17.11 -12.91 -31.48
C SER A 74 17.63 -13.04 -32.90
N LEU A 75 17.92 -11.90 -33.55
CA LEU A 75 18.72 -11.83 -34.78
C LEU A 75 19.69 -10.65 -34.64
N GLY A 76 20.91 -10.95 -34.21
CA GLY A 76 22.03 -10.00 -34.21
C GLY A 76 21.97 -8.94 -33.12
N SER A 77 22.47 -9.28 -31.94
CA SER A 77 22.72 -8.36 -30.81
C SER A 77 23.73 -7.27 -31.20
N VAL A 78 23.25 -6.23 -31.90
CA VAL A 78 23.87 -4.91 -31.87
C VAL A 78 23.28 -4.22 -30.64
N ASN A 79 24.13 -3.96 -29.63
CA ASN A 79 23.80 -3.10 -28.50
C ASN A 79 23.35 -1.74 -29.05
N THR A 80 22.05 -1.53 -29.16
CA THR A 80 21.40 -0.34 -29.73
C THR A 80 20.98 0.65 -28.64
N VAL A 81 21.59 0.56 -27.46
CA VAL A 81 21.37 1.52 -26.38
C VAL A 81 22.26 2.72 -26.65
N ARG A 82 21.71 3.80 -27.23
CA ARG A 82 22.41 5.07 -27.16
C ARG A 82 22.40 5.51 -25.69
N PRO A 83 23.56 5.86 -25.13
CA PRO A 83 23.62 6.35 -23.76
C PRO A 83 22.81 7.64 -23.62
N LEU A 84 22.06 7.79 -22.52
CA LEU A 84 21.45 9.07 -22.15
C LEU A 84 22.55 10.09 -21.85
N SER A 85 22.45 11.26 -22.46
CA SER A 85 23.40 12.36 -22.32
C SER A 85 22.81 13.54 -21.55
N ILE A 86 23.66 14.44 -21.06
CA ILE A 86 23.25 15.69 -20.42
C ILE A 86 22.40 16.53 -21.40
N GLU A 87 22.74 16.48 -22.69
CA GLU A 87 22.03 17.17 -23.76
C GLU A 87 20.59 16.65 -23.92
N ASP A 88 20.34 15.38 -23.63
CA ASP A 88 18.99 14.81 -23.66
C ASP A 88 18.15 15.35 -22.49
N ALA A 89 18.74 15.43 -21.29
CA ALA A 89 18.09 16.06 -20.14
C ALA A 89 17.75 17.54 -20.41
N LEU A 90 18.64 18.29 -21.07
CA LEU A 90 18.38 19.67 -21.47
C LEU A 90 17.30 19.76 -22.56
N ALA A 91 17.29 18.85 -23.53
CA ALA A 91 16.28 18.83 -24.59
C ALA A 91 14.88 18.54 -24.04
N LEU A 92 14.77 17.65 -23.05
CA LEU A 92 13.51 17.30 -22.40
C LEU A 92 12.82 18.47 -21.70
N ARG A 93 13.55 19.54 -21.34
CA ARG A 93 12.94 20.78 -20.81
C ARG A 93 11.99 21.46 -21.80
N ARG A 94 12.11 21.15 -23.09
CA ARG A 94 11.27 21.71 -24.16
C ARG A 94 10.05 20.84 -24.45
N ALA A 95 9.92 19.68 -23.82
CA ALA A 95 8.75 18.83 -23.99
C ALA A 95 7.51 19.50 -23.35
N PRO A 96 6.31 19.29 -23.91
CA PRO A 96 5.07 19.82 -23.33
C PRO A 96 4.89 19.41 -21.87
N HIS A 97 4.38 20.34 -21.05
CA HIS A 97 4.06 20.13 -19.63
C HIS A 97 5.22 19.75 -18.70
N VAL A 98 6.46 19.68 -19.21
CA VAL A 98 7.65 19.43 -18.38
C VAL A 98 8.01 20.70 -17.62
N ARG A 99 8.14 20.58 -16.29
CA ARG A 99 8.54 21.69 -15.41
C ARG A 99 10.05 21.71 -15.20
N VAL A 100 10.61 20.56 -14.86
CA VAL A 100 12.02 20.42 -14.50
C VAL A 100 12.55 19.09 -15.04
N THR A 101 13.79 19.11 -15.51
CA THR A 101 14.57 17.92 -15.79
C THR A 101 15.85 17.93 -14.98
N ASP A 102 16.15 16.79 -14.37
CA ASP A 102 17.36 16.59 -13.59
C ASP A 102 18.07 15.30 -14.03
N PRO A 103 19.31 15.39 -14.55
CA PRO A 103 20.09 14.22 -14.90
C PRO A 103 20.70 13.58 -13.65
N LEU A 104 20.70 12.25 -13.56
CA LEU A 104 21.21 11.53 -12.41
C LEU A 104 22.32 10.54 -12.80
N VAL A 105 23.38 10.58 -11.99
CA VAL A 105 24.41 9.54 -11.93
C VAL A 105 24.61 9.16 -10.47
N GLN A 106 24.59 7.87 -10.16
CA GLN A 106 24.83 7.38 -8.82
C GLN A 106 26.10 6.52 -8.77
N GLY A 107 26.84 6.65 -7.69
CA GLY A 107 27.93 5.74 -7.38
C GLY A 107 28.39 5.88 -5.94
N ASN A 108 29.43 5.15 -5.55
CA ASN A 108 29.99 5.25 -4.20
C ASN A 108 31.33 5.98 -4.27
N ALA A 109 31.51 6.96 -3.40
CA ALA A 109 32.74 7.72 -3.31
C ALA A 109 33.23 7.82 -1.86
N GLU A 110 34.54 7.92 -1.71
CA GLU A 110 35.16 8.26 -0.45
C GLU A 110 35.15 9.78 -0.28
N VAL A 111 34.71 10.22 0.90
CA VAL A 111 34.62 11.62 1.28
C VAL A 111 35.52 11.85 2.47
N GLU A 112 36.45 12.78 2.31
CA GLU A 112 37.46 13.08 3.30
C GLU A 112 37.47 14.55 3.71
N TYR A 113 37.63 14.75 5.01
CA TYR A 113 37.79 16.07 5.61
C TYR A 113 38.69 15.98 6.85
N VAL A 114 39.81 16.70 6.84
CA VAL A 114 40.74 16.87 7.98
C VAL A 114 41.01 15.55 8.75
N GLY A 115 41.53 14.55 8.04
CA GLY A 115 41.91 13.25 8.64
C GLY A 115 40.76 12.29 8.94
N LYS A 116 39.50 12.69 8.72
CA LYS A 116 38.34 11.79 8.71
C LYS A 116 38.00 11.38 7.29
N SER A 117 37.64 10.11 7.11
CA SER A 117 37.15 9.58 5.84
C SER A 117 35.88 8.75 6.05
N ARG A 118 34.98 8.80 5.06
CA ARG A 118 33.75 8.00 5.02
C ARG A 118 33.41 7.64 3.58
N ARG A 119 33.03 6.37 3.35
CA ARG A 119 32.39 5.97 2.09
C ARG A 119 30.92 6.30 2.15
N VAL A 120 30.43 7.04 1.16
CA VAL A 120 29.04 7.48 1.07
C VAL A 120 28.50 7.19 -0.33
N THR A 121 27.19 7.18 -0.46
CA THR A 121 26.55 7.21 -1.78
C THR A 121 26.60 8.63 -2.33
N LEU A 122 27.16 8.76 -3.52
CA LEU A 122 27.29 10.01 -4.22
C LEU A 122 26.28 10.10 -5.36
N TYR A 123 25.60 11.23 -5.42
CA TYR A 123 24.65 11.58 -6.46
C TYR A 123 25.19 12.74 -7.30
N GLY A 124 25.50 12.46 -8.56
CA GLY A 124 25.71 13.44 -9.60
C GLY A 124 24.37 13.94 -10.10
N THR A 125 24.04 15.19 -9.82
CA THR A 125 22.72 15.78 -10.09
C THR A 125 22.81 17.11 -10.82
N GLY A 126 21.70 17.56 -11.37
CA GLY A 126 21.55 18.95 -11.82
C GLY A 126 21.17 19.89 -10.67
N PRO A 127 21.08 21.19 -10.94
CA PRO A 127 20.70 22.19 -9.93
C PRO A 127 19.22 22.11 -9.53
N ASP A 128 18.42 21.32 -10.26
CA ASP A 128 16.97 21.26 -10.08
C ASP A 128 16.51 20.02 -9.32
N PHE A 129 17.44 19.16 -8.91
CA PHE A 129 17.17 17.93 -8.17
C PHE A 129 16.27 18.12 -6.94
N VAL A 130 16.56 19.13 -6.11
CA VAL A 130 15.72 19.49 -4.95
C VAL A 130 14.30 19.88 -5.35
N ARG A 131 14.13 20.51 -6.52
CA ARG A 131 12.80 20.86 -7.04
C ARG A 131 12.10 19.65 -7.64
N ALA A 132 12.85 18.76 -8.28
CA ALA A 132 12.34 17.54 -8.89
C ALA A 132 11.83 16.55 -7.83
N LEU A 133 12.59 16.36 -6.74
CA LEU A 133 12.28 15.42 -5.65
C LEU A 133 11.61 16.09 -4.44
N SER A 134 11.15 17.34 -4.54
CA SER A 134 10.53 18.09 -3.43
C SER A 134 11.34 18.09 -2.12
N MET A 135 12.67 18.10 -2.24
CA MET A 135 13.61 18.12 -1.12
C MET A 135 13.94 19.56 -0.70
N ARG A 136 14.44 19.72 0.53
CA ARG A 136 14.80 21.03 1.08
C ARG A 136 16.24 21.03 1.58
N VAL A 137 16.86 22.20 1.52
CA VAL A 137 18.20 22.46 2.07
C VAL A 137 18.01 23.03 3.47
N ALA A 138 18.68 22.44 4.46
CA ALA A 138 18.63 22.90 5.85
C ALA A 138 19.49 24.15 6.08
N SER A 139 20.66 24.21 5.43
CA SER A 139 21.58 25.34 5.57
C SER A 139 22.36 25.59 4.27
N GLY A 140 22.56 26.86 3.91
CA GLY A 140 23.22 27.25 2.66
C GLY A 140 22.27 27.17 1.47
N GLU A 141 22.81 26.86 0.30
CA GLU A 141 22.07 26.74 -0.95
C GLU A 141 22.35 25.38 -1.61
N TYR A 142 21.46 24.95 -2.51
CA TYR A 142 21.75 23.78 -3.34
C TYR A 142 22.79 24.12 -4.42
N LEU A 143 23.08 23.17 -5.31
CA LEU A 143 23.93 23.41 -6.47
C LEU A 143 23.41 24.62 -7.29
N PRO A 144 24.29 25.57 -7.65
CA PRO A 144 23.91 26.73 -8.44
C PRO A 144 23.52 26.34 -9.87
N GLN A 145 22.77 27.22 -10.54
CA GLN A 145 22.35 27.08 -11.94
C GLN A 145 23.52 27.32 -12.92
N ASP A 146 24.61 26.59 -12.73
CA ASP A 146 25.76 26.56 -13.65
C ASP A 146 25.41 25.73 -14.90
N ASP A 147 26.20 25.88 -15.96
CA ASP A 147 26.09 24.99 -17.12
C ASP A 147 26.35 23.54 -16.68
N PRO A 148 25.40 22.60 -16.84
CA PRO A 148 25.58 21.21 -16.44
C PRO A 148 26.79 20.53 -17.06
N ARG A 149 27.32 21.05 -18.18
CA ARG A 149 28.52 20.53 -18.88
C ARG A 149 29.83 21.00 -18.27
N SER A 150 29.85 22.12 -17.55
CA SER A 150 31.07 22.73 -17.00
C SER A 150 30.81 23.37 -15.64
N ALA A 151 30.26 22.57 -14.73
CA ALA A 151 29.92 23.03 -13.41
C ALA A 151 31.15 23.20 -12.51
N ARG A 152 31.08 24.21 -11.63
CA ARG A 152 32.09 24.43 -10.58
C ARG A 152 32.09 23.27 -9.59
N ALA A 153 33.24 22.99 -8.99
CA ALA A 153 33.40 21.91 -8.00
C ALA A 153 32.74 22.29 -6.65
N PHE A 154 31.42 22.23 -6.62
CA PHE A 154 30.60 22.40 -5.42
C PHE A 154 30.02 21.08 -4.95
N ALA A 155 29.81 20.97 -3.64
CA ALA A 155 29.18 19.82 -3.02
C ALA A 155 28.10 20.28 -2.05
N VAL A 156 27.02 19.50 -2.00
CA VAL A 156 25.97 19.61 -0.98
C VAL A 156 25.99 18.32 -0.18
N LEU A 157 25.99 18.41 1.14
CA LEU A 157 26.13 17.26 2.02
C LEU A 157 24.78 16.81 2.57
N GLY A 158 24.58 15.51 2.72
CA GLY A 158 23.51 14.95 3.55
C GLY A 158 23.72 15.28 5.04
N ALA A 159 22.63 15.27 5.81
CA ALA A 159 22.63 15.69 7.21
C ALA A 159 23.59 14.86 8.09
N LYS A 160 23.72 13.55 7.83
CA LYS A 160 24.59 12.64 8.57
C LYS A 160 26.04 12.81 8.17
N VAL A 161 26.34 12.94 6.87
CA VAL A 161 27.70 13.23 6.37
C VAL A 161 28.24 14.53 6.97
N ALA A 162 27.42 15.58 6.99
CA ALA A 162 27.79 16.86 7.60
C ALA A 162 28.09 16.70 9.10
N ARG A 163 27.24 15.99 9.84
CA ARG A 163 27.39 15.79 11.29
C ARG A 163 28.64 14.99 11.65
N GLU A 164 28.89 13.88 10.96
CA GLU A 164 30.00 12.97 11.26
C GLU A 164 31.36 13.58 10.90
N LEU A 165 31.47 14.19 9.72
CA LEU A 165 32.73 14.79 9.27
C LEU A 165 33.05 16.06 10.05
N TYR A 166 32.07 16.94 10.28
CA TYR A 166 32.31 18.27 10.88
C TYR A 166 32.06 18.32 12.39
N GLY A 167 31.49 17.28 13.01
CA GLY A 167 31.29 17.21 14.47
C GLY A 167 30.40 18.33 15.03
N GLY A 168 29.53 18.91 14.20
CA GLY A 168 28.69 20.07 14.54
C GLY A 168 29.26 21.44 14.14
N ALA A 169 30.49 21.51 13.62
CA ALA A 169 31.01 22.73 13.02
C ALA A 169 30.27 23.06 11.70
N ASN A 170 30.18 24.34 11.36
CA ASN A 170 29.54 24.78 10.12
C ASN A 170 30.36 24.30 8.89
N PRO A 171 29.80 23.44 8.02
CA PRO A 171 30.54 22.94 6.86
C PRO A 171 30.56 23.93 5.70
N LEU A 172 29.71 24.97 5.69
CA LEU A 172 29.55 25.87 4.56
C LEU A 172 30.85 26.62 4.23
N GLY A 173 31.24 26.62 2.96
CA GLY A 173 32.44 27.28 2.46
C GLY A 173 33.75 26.52 2.67
N SER A 174 33.74 25.43 3.43
CA SER A 174 34.90 24.56 3.59
C SER A 174 35.23 23.84 2.28
N ARG A 175 36.45 23.31 2.18
CA ARG A 175 36.87 22.42 1.10
C ARG A 175 36.94 20.99 1.62
N LEU A 176 36.28 20.06 0.96
CA LEU A 176 36.37 18.63 1.23
C LEU A 176 36.90 17.89 -0.01
N ARG A 177 37.40 16.68 0.19
CA ARG A 177 37.82 15.81 -0.91
C ARG A 177 36.77 14.74 -1.15
N VAL A 178 36.31 14.61 -2.39
CA VAL A 178 35.32 13.61 -2.83
C VAL A 178 35.92 12.86 -4.00
N GLY A 179 36.10 11.55 -3.88
CA GLY A 179 36.66 10.72 -4.96
C GLY A 179 38.02 11.21 -5.46
N GLY A 180 38.83 11.83 -4.58
CA GLY A 180 40.13 12.38 -4.91
C GLY A 180 40.15 13.85 -5.37
N GLU A 181 39.01 14.42 -5.78
CA GLU A 181 38.90 15.83 -6.18
C GLU A 181 38.43 16.76 -5.05
N ARG A 182 38.78 18.05 -5.11
CA ARG A 182 38.41 19.04 -4.08
C ARG A 182 37.14 19.78 -4.45
N TYR A 183 36.15 19.72 -3.55
CA TYR A 183 34.88 20.42 -3.67
C TYR A 183 34.70 21.44 -2.55
N ARG A 184 34.04 22.56 -2.85
CA ARG A 184 33.59 23.52 -1.83
C ARG A 184 32.17 23.20 -1.40
N VAL A 185 31.93 23.09 -0.09
CA VAL A 185 30.57 22.91 0.44
C VAL A 185 29.77 24.18 0.25
N VAL A 186 28.59 24.08 -0.36
CA VAL A 186 27.66 25.20 -0.54
C VAL A 186 26.33 25.02 0.21
N GLY A 187 26.02 23.79 0.62
CA GLY A 187 24.79 23.49 1.35
C GLY A 187 24.83 22.19 2.14
N VAL A 188 23.85 22.03 3.01
CA VAL A 188 23.52 20.80 3.72
C VAL A 188 22.03 20.53 3.58
N MET A 189 21.68 19.31 3.18
CA MET A 189 20.29 18.87 3.00
C MET A 189 19.56 18.75 4.34
N GLU A 190 18.24 18.95 4.32
CA GLU A 190 17.37 18.59 5.43
C GLU A 190 17.41 17.07 5.66
N SER A 191 17.41 16.65 6.93
CA SER A 191 17.40 15.24 7.29
C SER A 191 16.07 14.61 6.88
N LYS A 192 16.15 13.56 6.06
CA LYS A 192 15.02 12.76 5.59
C LYS A 192 15.07 11.33 6.13
N GLY A 193 16.22 10.90 6.66
CA GLY A 193 16.42 9.55 7.16
C GLY A 193 16.52 8.52 6.04
N GLN A 194 16.11 7.29 6.36
CA GLN A 194 16.11 6.18 5.41
C GLN A 194 14.74 6.02 4.77
N ILE A 195 14.67 6.14 3.45
CA ILE A 195 13.45 6.00 2.65
C ILE A 195 13.64 4.85 1.67
N LEU A 196 12.74 3.86 1.69
CA LEU A 196 12.79 2.67 0.82
C LEU A 196 14.16 1.97 0.79
N GLY A 197 14.89 1.99 1.91
CA GLY A 197 16.22 1.40 2.04
C GLY A 197 17.39 2.33 1.67
N PHE A 198 17.13 3.52 1.10
CA PHE A 198 18.13 4.53 0.78
C PHE A 198 18.28 5.54 1.93
N ASP A 199 19.49 5.67 2.49
CA ASP A 199 19.81 6.69 3.50
C ASP A 199 20.22 7.98 2.80
N LEU A 200 19.28 8.91 2.62
CA LEU A 200 19.55 10.20 1.96
C LEU A 200 20.40 11.13 2.84
N ASP A 201 20.47 10.86 4.15
CA ASP A 201 21.29 11.65 5.06
C ASP A 201 22.78 11.29 4.93
N ASP A 202 23.08 10.07 4.48
CA ASP A 202 24.43 9.53 4.24
C ASP A 202 24.88 9.67 2.78
N THR A 203 24.57 10.82 2.18
CA THR A 203 24.84 11.09 0.77
C THR A 203 25.61 12.39 0.54
N VAL A 204 26.21 12.50 -0.65
CA VAL A 204 26.81 13.76 -1.14
C VAL A 204 26.34 14.02 -2.56
N PHE A 205 25.90 15.26 -2.80
CA PHE A 205 25.44 15.72 -4.10
C PHE A 205 26.52 16.59 -4.75
N ILE A 206 26.89 16.27 -5.98
CA ILE A 206 27.82 17.07 -6.80
C ILE A 206 27.21 17.27 -8.20
N PRO A 207 27.72 18.22 -9.00
CA PRO A 207 27.24 18.40 -10.37
C PRO A 207 27.45 17.15 -11.23
N VAL A 208 26.46 16.84 -12.06
CA VAL A 208 26.42 15.62 -12.89
C VAL A 208 27.66 15.41 -13.77
N ALA A 209 28.18 16.45 -14.44
CA ALA A 209 29.38 16.31 -15.27
C ALA A 209 30.60 15.86 -14.47
N ARG A 210 30.77 16.39 -13.25
CA ARG A 210 31.86 15.99 -12.35
C ARG A 210 31.71 14.55 -11.89
N ALA A 211 30.48 14.09 -11.65
CA ALA A 211 30.22 12.71 -11.30
C ALA A 211 30.49 11.75 -12.47
N LEU A 212 30.12 12.12 -13.71
CA LEU A 212 30.45 11.34 -14.92
C LEU A 212 31.96 11.16 -15.06
N ASP A 213 32.72 12.26 -14.95
CA ASP A 213 34.18 12.22 -15.02
C ASP A 213 34.78 11.37 -13.89
N MET A 214 34.33 11.58 -12.65
CA MET A 214 34.84 10.88 -11.47
C MET A 214 34.58 9.36 -11.54
N PHE A 215 33.44 8.93 -12.09
CA PHE A 215 33.11 7.52 -12.26
C PHE A 215 33.56 6.95 -13.61
N ASN A 216 34.23 7.74 -14.45
CA ASN A 216 34.62 7.36 -15.81
C ASN A 216 33.44 6.78 -16.62
N ARG A 217 32.29 7.47 -16.58
CA ARG A 217 31.05 7.07 -17.25
C ARG A 217 30.76 8.00 -18.41
N GLU A 218 30.43 7.42 -19.56
CA GLU A 218 30.01 8.17 -20.75
C GLU A 218 28.51 8.51 -20.74
N SER A 219 27.74 7.96 -19.80
CA SER A 219 26.27 7.99 -19.81
C SER A 219 25.63 8.23 -18.46
N LEU A 220 24.49 8.91 -18.50
CA LEU A 220 23.59 9.08 -17.36
C LEU A 220 22.96 7.73 -16.99
N MET A 221 22.68 7.54 -15.70
CA MET A 221 21.93 6.38 -15.23
C MET A 221 20.44 6.56 -15.47
N GLU A 222 19.94 7.76 -15.20
CA GLU A 222 18.55 8.13 -15.44
C GLU A 222 18.40 9.64 -15.57
N ILE A 223 17.25 10.06 -16.09
CA ILE A 223 16.82 11.45 -16.11
C ILE A 223 15.48 11.53 -15.40
N HIS A 224 15.43 12.35 -14.36
CA HIS A 224 14.22 12.69 -13.64
C HIS A 224 13.51 13.84 -14.34
N VAL A 225 12.24 13.62 -14.70
CA VAL A 225 11.40 14.62 -15.37
C VAL A 225 10.18 14.87 -14.50
N THR A 226 9.99 16.10 -14.06
CA THR A 226 8.73 16.49 -13.40
C THR A 226 7.81 17.22 -14.36
N TYR A 227 6.52 17.02 -14.18
CA TYR A 227 5.50 17.58 -15.04
C TYR A 227 4.42 18.35 -14.26
N GLU A 228 3.62 19.12 -14.99
CA GLU A 228 2.50 19.87 -14.43
C GLU A 228 1.44 18.92 -13.82
N PRO A 229 1.00 19.13 -12.56
CA PRO A 229 0.04 18.22 -11.92
C PRO A 229 -1.30 18.05 -12.65
N THR A 230 -1.70 19.04 -13.45
CA THR A 230 -2.95 19.04 -14.21
C THR A 230 -2.81 18.44 -15.61
N ALA A 231 -1.59 18.12 -16.05
CA ALA A 231 -1.36 17.61 -17.40
C ALA A 231 -1.71 16.12 -17.49
N PRO A 232 -2.34 15.66 -18.59
CA PRO A 232 -2.58 14.23 -18.80
C PRO A 232 -1.25 13.48 -18.95
N LEU A 233 -1.02 12.46 -18.10
CA LEU A 233 0.24 11.69 -18.09
C LEU A 233 0.61 11.14 -19.48
N ALA A 234 -0.37 10.64 -20.24
CA ALA A 234 -0.17 10.12 -21.58
C ALA A 234 0.38 11.18 -22.57
N GLU A 235 -0.02 12.43 -22.43
CA GLU A 235 0.48 13.53 -23.26
C GLU A 235 1.93 13.89 -22.90
N VAL A 236 2.25 13.87 -21.59
CA VAL A 236 3.62 14.09 -21.10
C VAL A 236 4.55 12.99 -21.60
N GLU A 237 4.17 11.73 -21.44
CA GLU A 237 4.95 10.58 -21.94
C GLU A 237 5.16 10.64 -23.45
N ALA A 238 4.11 10.95 -24.21
CA ALA A 238 4.20 11.11 -25.65
C ALA A 238 5.14 12.27 -26.04
N GLY A 239 5.12 13.37 -25.27
CA GLY A 239 6.02 14.50 -25.43
C GLY A 239 7.49 14.14 -25.20
N ILE A 240 7.78 13.49 -24.07
CA ILE A 240 9.11 12.98 -23.71
C ILE A 240 9.62 12.04 -24.81
N ARG A 241 8.79 11.07 -25.20
CA ARG A 241 9.12 10.09 -26.24
C ARG A 241 9.43 10.77 -27.57
N ARG A 242 8.63 11.75 -27.99
CA ARG A 242 8.83 12.49 -29.25
C ARG A 242 10.17 13.23 -29.26
N VAL A 243 10.53 13.89 -28.15
CA VAL A 243 11.79 14.63 -28.04
C VAL A 243 12.99 13.69 -28.12
N LEU A 244 12.96 12.58 -27.38
CA LEU A 244 14.08 11.63 -27.35
C LEU A 244 14.20 10.85 -28.66
N ILE A 245 13.10 10.35 -29.23
CA ILE A 245 13.12 9.69 -30.56
C ILE A 245 13.64 10.66 -31.62
N GLY A 246 13.22 11.93 -31.60
CA GLY A 246 13.71 12.93 -32.55
C GLY A 246 15.22 13.15 -32.47
N ARG A 247 15.85 12.90 -31.32
CA ARG A 247 17.30 13.02 -31.11
C ARG A 247 18.05 11.73 -31.35
N HIS A 248 17.47 10.61 -30.93
CA HIS A 248 18.11 9.29 -30.94
C HIS A 248 17.86 8.52 -32.24
N GLY A 249 16.80 8.86 -32.98
CA GLY A 249 16.36 8.17 -34.19
C GLY A 249 15.59 6.87 -33.93
N ALA A 250 15.59 6.37 -32.69
CA ALA A 250 14.88 5.18 -32.26
C ALA A 250 14.41 5.32 -30.81
N GLU A 251 13.53 4.41 -30.38
CA GLU A 251 13.14 4.27 -28.96
C GLU A 251 14.11 3.31 -28.26
N ASP A 252 15.14 3.85 -27.65
CA ASP A 252 16.22 3.16 -26.94
C ASP A 252 16.27 3.51 -25.45
N PHE A 253 15.15 4.02 -24.93
CA PHE A 253 14.95 4.43 -23.54
C PHE A 253 13.63 3.87 -23.02
N THR A 254 13.49 3.86 -21.70
CA THR A 254 12.28 3.48 -21.01
C THR A 254 11.77 4.68 -20.21
N VAL A 255 10.49 5.01 -20.38
CA VAL A 255 9.79 6.05 -19.62
C VAL A 255 8.94 5.36 -18.57
N THR A 256 9.24 5.62 -17.29
CA THR A 256 8.53 5.01 -16.16
C THR A 256 7.95 6.11 -15.28
N PRO A 257 6.64 6.36 -15.36
CA PRO A 257 5.96 7.22 -14.40
C PRO A 257 5.94 6.59 -13.02
N GLN A 258 6.04 7.43 -12.00
CA GLN A 258 5.89 6.99 -10.61
C GLN A 258 4.51 6.38 -10.33
N GLN A 259 3.44 6.85 -11.00
CA GLN A 259 2.08 6.29 -10.90
C GLN A 259 2.05 4.79 -11.19
N LYS A 260 2.81 4.35 -12.19
CA LYS A 260 2.84 2.95 -12.62
C LYS A 260 3.39 2.02 -11.55
N MET A 261 4.30 2.53 -10.71
CA MET A 261 4.82 1.78 -9.58
C MET A 261 3.74 1.61 -8.49
N LEU A 262 2.96 2.66 -8.22
CA LEU A 262 1.82 2.59 -7.30
C LEU A 262 0.75 1.61 -7.80
N GLU A 263 0.41 1.64 -9.09
CA GLU A 263 -0.53 0.70 -9.70
C GLU A 263 -0.10 -0.77 -9.55
N VAL A 264 1.21 -1.06 -9.67
CA VAL A 264 1.75 -2.41 -9.44
C VAL A 264 1.61 -2.81 -7.97
N PHE A 265 1.87 -1.90 -7.03
CA PHE A 265 1.64 -2.16 -5.61
C PHE A 265 0.16 -2.41 -5.32
N ASP A 266 -0.73 -1.60 -5.87
CA ASP A 266 -2.19 -1.76 -5.71
C ASP A 266 -2.62 -3.13 -6.22
N THR A 267 -2.13 -3.55 -7.39
CA THR A 267 -2.41 -4.87 -7.96
C THR A 267 -1.97 -6.01 -7.03
N VAL A 268 -0.80 -5.89 -6.39
CA VAL A 268 -0.29 -6.90 -5.43
C VAL A 268 -1.13 -6.92 -4.15
N LEU A 269 -1.48 -5.74 -3.62
CA LEU A 269 -2.32 -5.62 -2.43
C LEU A 269 -3.73 -6.15 -2.67
N ASP A 270 -4.29 -5.91 -3.85
CA ASP A 270 -5.58 -6.44 -4.27
C ASP A 270 -5.55 -7.97 -4.37
N ALA A 271 -4.48 -8.55 -4.93
CA ALA A 271 -4.32 -9.99 -5.00
C ALA A 271 -4.23 -10.63 -3.60
N ILE A 272 -3.48 -10.02 -2.68
CA ILE A 272 -3.37 -10.46 -1.28
C ILE A 272 -4.73 -10.34 -0.58
N THR A 273 -5.42 -9.22 -0.77
CA THR A 273 -6.76 -8.97 -0.20
C THR A 273 -7.77 -9.98 -0.71
N PHE A 274 -7.76 -10.28 -2.01
CA PHE A 274 -8.62 -11.29 -2.62
C PHE A 274 -8.37 -12.69 -2.06
N ALA A 275 -7.09 -13.10 -1.95
CA ALA A 275 -6.73 -14.42 -1.43
C ALA A 275 -7.27 -14.64 -0.01
N VAL A 276 -7.19 -13.62 0.85
CA VAL A 276 -7.69 -13.74 2.22
C VAL A 276 -9.19 -13.50 2.33
N ALA A 277 -9.79 -12.68 1.47
CA ALA A 277 -11.24 -12.64 1.34
C ALA A 277 -11.80 -14.02 0.99
N ALA A 278 -11.12 -14.79 0.12
CA ALA A 278 -11.50 -16.17 -0.17
C ALA A 278 -11.39 -17.10 1.05
N ILE A 279 -10.32 -16.98 1.85
CA ILE A 279 -10.17 -17.74 3.10
C ILE A 279 -11.24 -17.35 4.14
N GLY A 280 -11.53 -16.05 4.25
CA GLY A 280 -12.59 -15.51 5.08
C GLY A 280 -13.97 -16.02 4.64
N ALA A 281 -14.22 -16.09 3.33
CA ALA A 281 -15.43 -16.66 2.76
C ALA A 281 -15.58 -18.15 3.12
N ILE A 282 -14.50 -18.93 3.08
CA ILE A 282 -14.52 -20.33 3.52
C ILE A 282 -14.89 -20.43 5.01
N SER A 283 -14.32 -19.56 5.84
CA SER A 283 -14.62 -19.52 7.28
C SER A 283 -16.07 -19.11 7.57
N LEU A 284 -16.60 -18.16 6.79
CA LEU A 284 -18.01 -17.78 6.80
C LEU A 284 -18.93 -18.94 6.38
N VAL A 285 -18.55 -19.72 5.37
CA VAL A 285 -19.30 -20.92 4.96
C VAL A 285 -19.31 -21.96 6.08
N VAL A 286 -18.17 -22.22 6.73
CA VAL A 286 -18.08 -23.13 7.89
C VAL A 286 -18.97 -22.64 9.03
N GLY A 287 -18.96 -21.33 9.33
CA GLY A 287 -19.87 -20.69 10.27
C GLY A 287 -21.35 -20.84 9.87
N GLY A 288 -21.67 -20.65 8.59
CA GLY A 288 -23.01 -20.84 8.03
C GLY A 288 -23.50 -22.28 8.18
N VAL A 289 -22.65 -23.28 7.92
CA VAL A 289 -22.99 -24.70 8.16
C VAL A 289 -23.25 -24.95 9.66
N GLY A 290 -22.51 -24.30 10.54
CA GLY A 290 -22.77 -24.32 11.98
C GLY A 290 -24.16 -23.76 12.33
N ILE A 291 -24.52 -22.60 11.77
CA ILE A 291 -25.85 -21.99 11.95
C ILE A 291 -26.95 -22.92 11.45
N LEU A 292 -26.82 -23.47 10.24
CA LEU A 292 -27.75 -24.43 9.66
C LEU A 292 -27.98 -25.64 10.58
N THR A 293 -26.89 -26.18 11.13
CA THR A 293 -26.93 -27.36 11.99
C THR A 293 -27.61 -27.04 13.32
N ILE A 294 -27.26 -25.93 13.96
CA ILE A 294 -27.87 -25.49 15.22
C ILE A 294 -29.37 -25.26 15.03
N LEU A 295 -29.76 -24.52 13.99
CA LEU A 295 -31.17 -24.21 13.76
C LEU A 295 -31.98 -25.45 13.38
N THR A 296 -31.43 -26.38 12.60
CA THR A 296 -32.13 -27.63 12.28
C THR A 296 -32.45 -28.44 13.54
N ILE A 297 -31.51 -28.47 14.49
CA ILE A 297 -31.67 -29.19 15.76
C ILE A 297 -32.63 -28.44 16.68
N ALA A 298 -32.50 -27.12 16.77
CA ALA A 298 -33.43 -26.28 17.52
C ALA A 298 -34.87 -26.43 17.02
N VAL A 299 -35.09 -26.56 15.71
CA VAL A 299 -36.42 -26.83 15.14
C VAL A 299 -36.93 -28.21 15.56
N ALA A 300 -36.08 -29.24 15.51
CA ALA A 300 -36.47 -30.60 15.89
C ALA A 300 -36.85 -30.70 17.39
N GLU A 301 -36.05 -30.11 18.27
CA GLU A 301 -36.29 -30.10 19.73
C GLU A 301 -37.51 -29.25 20.11
N ARG A 302 -37.83 -28.20 19.33
CA ARG A 302 -38.92 -27.27 19.61
C ARG A 302 -40.16 -27.50 18.76
N THR A 303 -40.29 -28.68 18.14
CA THR A 303 -41.41 -29.03 17.26
C THR A 303 -42.77 -28.81 17.95
N GLY A 304 -42.91 -29.24 19.22
CA GLY A 304 -44.13 -29.05 20.01
C GLY A 304 -44.44 -27.58 20.33
N GLU A 305 -43.43 -26.77 20.65
CA GLU A 305 -43.58 -25.31 20.88
C GLU A 305 -44.06 -24.59 19.60
N ILE A 306 -43.48 -24.96 18.45
CA ILE A 306 -43.82 -24.40 17.13
C ILE A 306 -45.25 -24.81 16.76
N GLY A 307 -45.63 -26.07 17.01
CA GLY A 307 -46.99 -26.59 16.81
C GLY A 307 -48.02 -25.83 17.63
N LEU A 308 -47.73 -25.59 18.91
CA LEU A 308 -48.59 -24.80 19.79
C LEU A 308 -48.74 -23.35 19.29
N LEU A 309 -47.63 -22.69 18.94
CA LEU A 309 -47.63 -21.33 18.37
C LEU A 309 -48.51 -21.24 17.12
N ARG A 310 -48.44 -22.24 16.25
CA ARG A 310 -49.25 -22.31 15.02
C ARG A 310 -50.73 -22.60 15.32
N ALA A 311 -51.01 -23.45 16.30
CA ALA A 311 -52.38 -23.79 16.74
C ALA A 311 -53.12 -22.58 17.36
N ILE A 312 -52.40 -21.70 18.08
CA ILE A 312 -52.96 -20.45 18.62
C ILE A 312 -52.99 -19.29 17.60
N GLY A 313 -52.66 -19.54 16.33
CA GLY A 313 -52.86 -18.61 15.22
C GLY A 313 -51.61 -17.93 14.65
N ALA A 314 -50.40 -18.33 15.02
CA ALA A 314 -49.20 -17.77 14.39
C ALA A 314 -49.14 -18.11 12.88
N THR A 315 -48.94 -17.08 12.05
CA THR A 315 -48.78 -17.27 10.60
C THR A 315 -47.45 -17.97 10.28
N GLN A 316 -47.39 -18.69 9.15
CA GLN A 316 -46.13 -19.28 8.66
C GLN A 316 -45.03 -18.22 8.50
N ARG A 317 -45.40 -17.00 8.08
CA ARG A 317 -44.46 -15.87 7.97
C ARG A 317 -43.91 -15.43 9.32
N ALA A 318 -44.72 -15.45 10.39
CA ALA A 318 -44.26 -15.11 11.73
C ALA A 318 -43.23 -16.12 12.25
N VAL A 319 -43.48 -17.43 12.07
CA VAL A 319 -42.52 -18.49 12.44
C VAL A 319 -41.25 -18.40 11.60
N LEU A 320 -41.39 -18.16 10.29
CA LEU A 320 -40.26 -17.97 9.39
C LEU A 320 -39.35 -16.81 9.86
N LEU A 321 -39.94 -15.63 10.13
CA LEU A 321 -39.20 -14.45 10.58
C LEU A 321 -38.56 -14.63 11.95
N LEU A 322 -39.18 -15.41 12.85
CA LEU A 322 -38.61 -15.75 14.16
C LEU A 322 -37.27 -16.47 13.98
N PHE A 323 -37.24 -17.59 13.26
CA PHE A 323 -36.03 -18.39 13.04
C PHE A 323 -34.97 -17.68 12.19
N LEU A 324 -35.39 -16.92 11.17
CA LEU A 324 -34.47 -16.08 10.39
C LEU A 324 -33.82 -14.99 11.26
N GLY A 325 -34.59 -14.41 12.18
CA GLY A 325 -34.05 -13.47 13.17
C GLY A 325 -33.04 -14.14 14.11
N GLU A 326 -33.28 -15.38 14.55
CA GLU A 326 -32.31 -16.13 15.36
C GLU A 326 -31.00 -16.37 14.60
N ALA A 327 -31.10 -16.74 13.32
CA ALA A 327 -29.94 -16.90 12.43
C ALA A 327 -29.16 -15.59 12.26
N ALA A 328 -29.87 -14.49 12.03
CA ALA A 328 -29.28 -13.16 11.88
C ALA A 328 -28.60 -12.70 13.16
N LEU A 329 -29.23 -12.91 14.32
CA LEU A 329 -28.67 -12.53 15.62
C LEU A 329 -27.40 -13.33 15.92
N LEU A 330 -27.41 -14.64 15.65
CA LEU A 330 -26.23 -15.49 15.78
C LEU A 330 -25.06 -14.99 14.94
N ALA A 331 -25.34 -14.68 13.67
CA ALA A 331 -24.33 -14.18 12.74
C ALA A 331 -23.82 -12.79 13.14
N ALA A 332 -24.70 -11.89 13.59
CA ALA A 332 -24.34 -10.56 14.06
C ALA A 332 -23.49 -10.62 15.34
N VAL A 333 -23.82 -11.48 16.29
CA VAL A 333 -23.02 -11.65 17.51
C VAL A 333 -21.65 -12.25 17.19
N GLY A 334 -21.59 -13.27 16.31
CA GLY A 334 -20.33 -13.82 15.83
C GLY A 334 -19.50 -12.78 15.06
N GLY A 335 -20.15 -11.95 14.25
CA GLY A 335 -19.54 -10.87 13.50
C GLY A 335 -18.97 -9.77 14.37
N ALA A 336 -19.78 -9.25 15.29
CA ALA A 336 -19.35 -8.28 16.29
C ALA A 336 -18.20 -8.81 17.16
N ALA A 337 -18.24 -10.08 17.55
CA ALA A 337 -17.13 -10.70 18.28
C ALA A 337 -15.85 -10.78 17.44
N GLY A 338 -15.97 -11.16 16.16
CA GLY A 338 -14.85 -11.16 15.22
C GLY A 338 -14.27 -9.77 14.98
N LEU A 339 -15.12 -8.75 14.84
CA LEU A 339 -14.72 -7.36 14.71
C LEU A 339 -13.98 -6.87 15.95
N ALA A 340 -14.50 -7.14 17.15
CA ALA A 340 -13.85 -6.78 18.40
C ALA A 340 -12.49 -7.46 18.55
N LEU A 341 -12.39 -8.75 18.20
CA LEU A 341 -11.12 -9.49 18.20
C LEU A 341 -10.13 -8.93 17.17
N GLY A 342 -10.57 -8.72 15.93
CA GLY A 342 -9.74 -8.17 14.86
C GLY A 342 -9.22 -6.77 15.20
N TRP A 343 -10.08 -5.89 15.71
CA TRP A 343 -9.70 -4.55 16.11
C TRP A 343 -8.78 -4.55 17.34
N GLY A 344 -9.06 -5.39 18.33
CA GLY A 344 -8.20 -5.56 19.50
C GLY A 344 -6.79 -6.02 19.12
N ILE A 345 -6.68 -7.04 18.26
CA ILE A 345 -5.39 -7.52 17.76
C ILE A 345 -4.70 -6.44 16.93
N ALA A 346 -5.41 -5.73 16.06
CA ALA A 346 -4.87 -4.62 15.27
C ALA A 346 -4.30 -3.50 16.15
N GLY A 347 -5.01 -3.14 17.23
CA GLY A 347 -4.55 -2.14 18.20
C GLY A 347 -3.31 -2.59 18.97
N ILE A 348 -3.26 -3.87 19.38
CA ILE A 348 -2.08 -4.47 20.02
C ILE A 348 -0.88 -4.44 19.07
N LEU A 349 -1.08 -4.79 17.80
CA LEU A 349 -0.03 -4.75 16.78
C LEU A 349 0.49 -3.33 16.55
N ALA A 350 -0.40 -2.34 16.47
CA ALA A 350 -0.01 -0.94 16.31
C ALA A 350 0.82 -0.43 17.52
N PHE A 351 0.49 -0.87 18.73
CA PHE A 351 1.25 -0.50 19.93
C PHE A 351 2.59 -1.24 20.04
N ALA A 352 2.59 -2.56 19.80
CA ALA A 352 3.77 -3.40 19.95
C ALA A 352 4.80 -3.21 18.82
N LEU A 353 4.33 -2.86 17.62
CA LEU A 353 5.14 -2.68 16.42
C LEU A 353 4.80 -1.32 15.77
N PRO A 354 5.34 -0.20 16.30
CA PRO A 354 5.07 1.14 15.77
C PRO A 354 5.46 1.34 14.30
N ALA A 355 6.35 0.48 13.78
CA ALA A 355 6.77 0.47 12.40
C ALA A 355 5.79 -0.24 11.44
N LEU A 356 4.81 -0.99 11.97
CA LEU A 356 3.77 -1.59 11.15
C LEU A 356 2.62 -0.59 10.96
N PRO A 357 2.38 -0.10 9.74
CA PRO A 357 1.26 0.77 9.49
C PRO A 357 -0.02 -0.07 9.55
N VAL A 358 -0.86 0.23 10.54
CA VAL A 358 -2.17 -0.41 10.72
C VAL A 358 -3.23 0.67 10.70
N HIS A 359 -4.16 0.57 9.77
CA HIS A 359 -5.28 1.50 9.70
C HIS A 359 -6.56 0.74 9.36
N THR A 360 -7.49 0.65 10.30
CA THR A 360 -8.77 -0.05 10.12
C THR A 360 -9.85 0.90 9.58
N PRO A 361 -10.26 0.80 8.30
CA PRO A 361 -11.31 1.66 7.77
C PRO A 361 -12.67 1.14 8.21
N TRP A 362 -13.54 2.05 8.67
CA TRP A 362 -14.88 1.70 9.15
C TRP A 362 -15.73 1.02 8.07
N LEU A 363 -15.48 1.34 6.80
CA LEU A 363 -16.17 0.75 5.65
C LEU A 363 -15.99 -0.79 5.60
N TYR A 364 -14.77 -1.28 5.79
CA TYR A 364 -14.51 -2.73 5.77
C TYR A 364 -15.12 -3.44 6.97
N ALA A 365 -15.14 -2.79 8.14
CA ALA A 365 -15.81 -3.31 9.33
C ALA A 365 -17.33 -3.50 9.09
N VAL A 366 -17.99 -2.48 8.54
CA VAL A 366 -19.42 -2.54 8.22
C VAL A 366 -19.68 -3.58 7.12
N LEU A 367 -18.84 -3.64 6.09
CA LEU A 367 -19.01 -4.59 4.99
C LEU A 367 -18.83 -6.04 5.45
N ALA A 368 -17.86 -6.31 6.33
CA ALA A 368 -17.66 -7.62 6.93
C ALA A 368 -18.87 -8.05 7.78
N GLU A 369 -19.44 -7.14 8.57
CA GLU A 369 -20.65 -7.41 9.36
C GLU A 369 -21.86 -7.70 8.48
N VAL A 370 -22.08 -6.90 7.44
CA VAL A 370 -23.18 -7.11 6.48
C VAL A 370 -23.05 -8.46 5.78
N VAL A 371 -21.83 -8.85 5.38
CA VAL A 371 -21.56 -10.17 4.78
C VAL A 371 -21.84 -11.29 5.78
N ALA A 372 -21.41 -11.15 7.04
CA ALA A 372 -21.66 -12.12 8.09
C ALA A 372 -23.15 -12.39 8.30
N VAL A 373 -23.93 -11.32 8.47
CA VAL A 373 -25.39 -11.39 8.65
C VAL A 373 -26.05 -11.98 7.40
N SER A 374 -25.60 -11.61 6.20
CA SER A 374 -26.14 -12.14 4.94
C SER A 374 -25.91 -13.66 4.81
N VAL A 375 -24.73 -14.14 5.17
CA VAL A 375 -24.42 -15.58 5.19
C VAL A 375 -25.24 -16.30 6.26
N GLY A 376 -25.40 -15.71 7.45
CA GLY A 376 -26.24 -16.26 8.51
C GLY A 376 -27.71 -16.39 8.10
N LEU A 377 -28.26 -15.34 7.49
CA LEU A 377 -29.60 -15.35 6.94
C LEU A 377 -29.75 -16.45 5.88
N ALA A 378 -28.82 -16.54 4.93
CA ALA A 378 -28.84 -17.55 3.87
C ALA A 378 -28.81 -18.98 4.44
N ALA A 379 -27.96 -19.25 5.43
CA ALA A 379 -27.91 -20.53 6.13
C ALA A 379 -29.20 -20.84 6.91
N GLY A 380 -29.85 -19.81 7.47
CA GLY A 380 -31.08 -19.93 8.25
C GLY A 380 -32.36 -20.16 7.42
N VAL A 381 -32.36 -19.86 6.12
CA VAL A 381 -33.58 -19.98 5.28
C VAL A 381 -34.15 -21.40 5.29
N LEU A 382 -33.30 -22.41 5.14
CA LEU A 382 -33.71 -23.80 4.99
C LEU A 382 -34.38 -24.36 6.27
N PRO A 383 -33.78 -24.25 7.47
CA PRO A 383 -34.43 -24.69 8.71
C PRO A 383 -35.65 -23.82 9.06
N ALA A 384 -35.59 -22.51 8.84
CA ALA A 384 -36.74 -21.62 9.10
C ALA A 384 -37.96 -21.98 8.22
N ARG A 385 -37.74 -22.33 6.96
CA ARG A 385 -38.81 -22.82 6.07
C ARG A 385 -39.38 -24.16 6.54
N ARG A 386 -38.53 -25.09 7.00
CA ARG A 386 -38.98 -26.36 7.58
C ARG A 386 -39.86 -26.13 8.81
N ALA A 387 -39.43 -25.27 9.73
CA ALA A 387 -40.20 -24.92 10.92
C ALA A 387 -41.57 -24.31 10.59
N ALA A 388 -41.61 -23.36 9.64
CA ALA A 388 -42.85 -22.71 9.23
C ALA A 388 -43.83 -23.66 8.52
N ALA A 389 -43.33 -24.72 7.89
CA ALA A 389 -44.13 -25.70 7.15
C ALA A 389 -44.70 -26.83 8.01
N LEU A 390 -44.35 -26.92 9.30
CA LEU A 390 -44.87 -27.94 10.21
C LEU A 390 -46.41 -27.88 10.33
N ASP A 391 -47.04 -29.06 10.25
CA ASP A 391 -48.47 -29.23 10.53
C ASP A 391 -48.71 -29.15 12.05
N PRO A 392 -49.56 -28.22 12.53
CA PRO A 392 -49.86 -28.10 13.96
C PRO A 392 -50.39 -29.38 14.61
N LEU A 393 -51.14 -30.20 13.87
CA LEU A 393 -51.72 -31.44 14.38
C LEU A 393 -50.68 -32.55 14.53
N GLU A 394 -49.75 -32.66 13.58
CA GLU A 394 -48.64 -33.62 13.66
C GLU A 394 -47.62 -33.20 14.72
N ALA A 395 -47.32 -31.91 14.80
CA ALA A 395 -46.38 -31.36 15.77
C ALA A 395 -46.81 -31.54 17.24
N LEU A 396 -48.13 -31.60 17.50
CA LEU A 396 -48.69 -31.84 18.85
C LEU A 396 -48.97 -33.32 19.15
N ARG A 397 -48.94 -34.20 18.13
CA ARG A 397 -49.09 -35.66 18.28
C ARG A 397 -47.79 -36.39 18.58
N GLY A 398 -46.64 -35.76 18.32
CA GLY A 398 -45.32 -36.30 18.61
C GLY A 398 -45.01 -36.24 20.10
N GLU A 399 -45.61 -37.14 20.88
CA GLU A 399 -45.06 -37.67 22.14
C GLU A 399 -44.88 -39.19 22.01
#